data_AF-S7TED7-F1
#
_entry.id   AF-S7TED7-F1
#
_cell.length_a   1.000
_cell.length_b   1.000
_cell.length_c   1.000
_cell.angle_alpha   90.00
_cell.angle_beta   90.00
_cell.angle_gamma   90.00
#
_symmetry.space_group_name_H-M   'P 1'
#
loop_
_entity.id
_entity.type
_entity.pdbx_description
1 polymer ?
#
loop_
_entity_poly.entity_id
_entity_poly.type
_entity_poly.pdbx_seq_one_letter_code
_entity_poly.pdbx_strand_id
1 'polypeptide(L)'
;MIFDAKGPQAQTTTTTDSARLSAVSGPSLSLLEKYLLKRGFFVRDVCDPRDNVVWTVCSREGLPGEVRYPNPHYHHLSRDRAADLQAALASASVLLGVPDEALAAQVAQIAVMPPAGFACRLCGVCCESMSDAFRGRVSYEEVAAWRELGLYRILRLVGVEERGGYTLYTAWKNPKNGKHFKRCPWLRSLPGGQGRGCAIYEHRPFKCRSFPYSRDHAERSHCRAFEYLPCDLEGAFMPVDRDNGRTQRRDDCGEAVE
;
A
#
# COMPACT_ATOMS: atom_id res chain seq x y z
N MET A 1 44.82 30.28 16.98
CA MET A 1 44.11 29.46 15.97
C MET A 1 43.89 28.08 16.58
N ILE A 2 42.70 27.81 17.11
CA ILE A 2 42.27 26.50 17.60
C ILE A 2 40.84 26.35 17.07
N PHE A 3 40.64 25.43 16.13
CA PHE A 3 39.33 25.12 15.57
C PHE A 3 38.73 23.95 16.36
N ASP A 4 37.75 24.24 17.21
CA ASP A 4 36.93 23.23 17.86
C ASP A 4 35.97 22.58 16.86
N ALA A 5 36.18 21.28 16.63
CA ALA A 5 35.32 20.43 15.83
C ALA A 5 34.04 20.08 16.61
N LYS A 6 32.95 20.82 16.36
CA LYS A 6 31.61 20.40 16.78
C LYS A 6 31.14 19.24 15.91
N GLY A 7 31.02 18.05 16.52
CA GLY A 7 30.40 16.87 15.91
C GLY A 7 28.91 17.08 15.59
N PRO A 8 28.34 16.28 14.66
CA PRO A 8 26.97 16.44 14.21
C PRO A 8 25.97 16.05 15.31
N GLN A 9 25.16 17.01 15.74
CA GLN A 9 24.04 16.76 16.64
C GLN A 9 22.93 16.02 15.88
N ALA A 10 22.58 14.82 16.38
CA ALA A 10 21.42 14.07 15.94
C ALA A 10 20.15 14.84 16.30
N GLN A 11 19.34 15.18 15.30
CA GLN A 11 18.09 15.89 15.47
C GLN A 11 17.04 14.95 16.07
N THR A 12 16.64 15.20 17.31
CA THR A 12 15.49 14.58 17.99
C THR A 12 14.21 15.32 17.60
N THR A 13 13.64 14.97 16.45
CA THR A 13 12.31 15.43 16.01
C THR A 13 11.40 14.21 15.83
N THR A 14 10.85 13.63 16.90
CA THR A 14 10.18 12.31 16.75
C THR A 14 8.87 12.06 17.50
N THR A 15 8.27 13.03 18.19
CA THR A 15 7.00 12.74 18.91
C THR A 15 5.82 13.61 18.46
N THR A 16 6.03 14.90 18.21
CA THR A 16 4.91 15.82 17.92
C THR A 16 4.39 15.76 16.47
N ASP A 17 5.25 15.40 15.50
CA ASP A 17 4.84 15.31 14.09
C ASP A 17 4.16 13.98 13.73
N SER A 18 4.51 12.88 14.41
CA SER A 18 3.88 11.57 14.17
C SER A 18 2.40 11.60 14.58
N ALA A 19 2.06 12.28 15.69
CA ALA A 19 0.68 12.49 16.11
C ALA A 19 -0.13 13.37 15.14
N ARG A 20 0.50 14.39 14.52
CA ARG A 20 -0.15 15.21 13.48
C ARG A 20 -0.38 14.44 12.18
N LEU A 21 0.49 13.50 11.84
CA LEU A 21 0.35 12.65 10.65
C LEU A 21 -0.73 11.57 10.80
N SER A 22 -0.94 11.07 12.03
CA SER A 22 -2.09 10.22 12.36
C SER A 22 -3.42 10.99 12.36
N ALA A 23 -3.40 12.29 12.64
CA ALA A 23 -4.61 13.12 12.71
C ALA A 23 -5.21 13.49 11.33
N VAL A 24 -4.44 13.38 10.23
CA VAL A 24 -4.91 13.78 8.88
C VAL A 24 -5.62 12.64 8.13
N SER A 25 -5.69 11.41 8.67
CA SER A 25 -6.20 10.25 7.91
C SER A 25 -7.36 9.57 8.62
N GLY A 26 -8.55 10.17 8.54
CA GLY A 26 -9.80 9.43 8.71
C GLY A 26 -9.91 8.28 7.68
N PRO A 27 -10.94 7.44 7.78
CA PRO A 27 -11.19 6.43 6.76
C PRO A 27 -11.34 7.07 5.38
N SER A 28 -10.98 6.33 4.33
CA SER A 28 -11.16 6.73 2.93
C SER A 28 -11.48 5.51 2.09
N LEU A 29 -11.97 5.71 0.87
CA LEU A 29 -12.27 4.60 -0.04
C LEU A 29 -11.01 3.79 -0.37
N SER A 30 -9.85 4.45 -0.52
CA SER A 30 -8.57 3.76 -0.69
C SER A 30 -8.15 2.94 0.52
N LEU A 31 -8.34 3.46 1.73
CA LEU A 31 -8.04 2.71 2.95
C LEU A 31 -9.00 1.52 3.12
N LEU A 32 -10.29 1.71 2.81
CA LEU A 32 -11.28 0.64 2.84
C LEU A 32 -10.89 -0.50 1.88
N GLU A 33 -10.49 -0.17 0.65
CA GLU A 33 -9.99 -1.17 -0.31
C GLU A 33 -8.82 -1.98 0.27
N LYS A 34 -7.83 -1.31 0.90
CA LYS A 34 -6.67 -2.01 1.49
C LYS A 34 -7.05 -2.85 2.70
N TYR A 35 -8.03 -2.39 3.49
CA TYR A 35 -8.61 -3.15 4.58
C TYR A 35 -9.29 -4.43 4.08
N LEU A 36 -10.14 -4.32 3.06
CA LEU A 36 -10.81 -5.48 2.46
C LEU A 36 -9.81 -6.48 1.87
N LEU A 37 -8.79 -6.02 1.14
CA LEU A 37 -7.71 -6.86 0.62
C LEU A 37 -7.00 -7.65 1.75
N LYS A 38 -6.65 -7.00 2.85
CA LYS A 38 -6.01 -7.65 4.01
C LYS A 38 -6.95 -8.62 4.74
N ARG A 39 -8.27 -8.48 4.58
CA ARG A 39 -9.30 -9.41 5.08
C ARG A 39 -9.63 -10.53 4.09
N GLY A 40 -8.87 -10.67 3.01
CA GLY A 40 -8.99 -11.74 2.02
C GLY A 40 -10.06 -11.49 0.96
N PHE A 41 -10.53 -10.25 0.79
CA PHE A 41 -11.43 -9.92 -0.30
C PHE A 41 -10.68 -9.85 -1.63
N PHE A 42 -11.33 -10.32 -2.69
CA PHE A 42 -10.98 -10.06 -4.06
C PHE A 42 -11.53 -8.71 -4.48
N VAL A 43 -10.72 -7.94 -5.20
CA VAL A 43 -11.08 -6.60 -5.69
C VAL A 43 -11.04 -6.62 -7.21
N ARG A 44 -12.11 -6.14 -7.84
CA ARG A 44 -12.18 -5.94 -9.30
C ARG A 44 -12.79 -4.59 -9.60
N ASP A 45 -12.43 -4.03 -10.76
CA ASP A 45 -13.02 -2.80 -11.26
C ASP A 45 -14.01 -3.11 -12.39
N VAL A 46 -15.16 -2.44 -12.36
CA VAL A 46 -16.23 -2.57 -13.34
C VAL A 46 -16.62 -1.17 -13.82
N CYS A 47 -16.54 -0.92 -15.12
CA CYS A 47 -17.03 0.33 -15.70
C CYS A 47 -18.54 0.22 -15.95
N ASP A 48 -19.34 1.14 -15.41
CA ASP A 48 -20.76 1.23 -15.78
C ASP A 48 -20.94 2.30 -16.88
N PRO A 49 -21.35 1.90 -18.09
CA PRO A 49 -21.45 2.82 -19.22
C PRO A 49 -22.60 3.83 -19.07
N ARG A 50 -23.54 3.62 -18.14
CA ARG A 50 -24.71 4.50 -17.97
C ARG A 50 -24.35 5.78 -17.23
N ASP A 51 -23.47 5.70 -16.25
CA ASP A 51 -23.04 6.83 -15.42
C ASP A 51 -21.56 7.21 -15.65
N ASN A 52 -20.84 6.46 -16.50
CA ASN A 52 -19.40 6.60 -16.73
C ASN A 52 -18.56 6.53 -15.44
N VAL A 53 -19.04 5.77 -14.45
CA VAL A 53 -18.33 5.54 -13.19
C VAL A 53 -17.57 4.22 -13.27
N VAL A 54 -16.31 4.25 -12.86
CA VAL A 54 -15.55 3.02 -12.60
C VAL A 54 -15.84 2.62 -11.17
N TRP A 55 -16.51 1.50 -10.99
CA TRP A 55 -16.87 0.94 -9.70
C TRP A 55 -15.81 -0.07 -9.26
N THR A 56 -15.38 0.03 -8.02
CA THR A 56 -14.64 -1.03 -7.34
C THR A 56 -15.64 -1.94 -6.63
N VAL A 57 -15.50 -3.24 -6.89
CA VAL A 57 -16.35 -4.29 -6.34
C VAL A 57 -15.46 -5.25 -5.57
N CYS A 58 -15.77 -5.43 -4.28
CA CYS A 58 -15.05 -6.31 -3.37
C CYS A 58 -15.93 -7.48 -2.94
N SER A 59 -15.44 -8.70 -3.11
CA SER A 59 -16.15 -9.93 -2.70
C SER A 59 -15.21 -10.91 -2.03
N ARG A 60 -15.72 -11.80 -1.17
CA ARG A 60 -14.92 -12.85 -0.52
C ARG A 60 -15.63 -14.19 -0.61
N GLU A 61 -14.88 -15.24 -0.93
CA GLU A 61 -15.43 -16.59 -0.95
C GLU A 61 -16.02 -16.95 0.43
N GLY A 62 -17.19 -17.61 0.42
CA GLY A 62 -17.92 -17.98 1.64
C GLY A 62 -18.69 -16.84 2.33
N LEU A 63 -18.65 -15.60 1.82
CA LEU A 63 -19.52 -14.51 2.28
C LEU A 63 -20.57 -14.16 1.21
N PRO A 64 -21.87 -14.12 1.55
CA PRO A 64 -22.90 -13.71 0.60
C PRO A 64 -22.88 -12.19 0.39
N GLY A 65 -22.63 -11.75 -0.84
CA GLY A 65 -22.71 -10.34 -1.25
C GLY A 65 -21.37 -9.72 -1.63
N GLU A 66 -21.42 -8.42 -1.90
CA GLU A 66 -20.27 -7.62 -2.32
C GLU A 66 -20.35 -6.20 -1.75
N VAL A 67 -19.20 -5.57 -1.55
CA VAL A 67 -19.09 -4.14 -1.24
C VAL A 67 -18.76 -3.42 -2.53
N ARG A 68 -19.61 -2.47 -2.94
CA ARG A 68 -19.46 -1.72 -4.18
C ARG A 68 -19.37 -0.22 -3.90
N TYR A 69 -18.37 0.44 -4.48
CA TYR A 69 -18.13 1.87 -4.33
C TYR A 69 -17.40 2.43 -5.55
N PRO A 70 -17.47 3.74 -5.83
CA PRO A 70 -16.69 4.35 -6.90
C PRO A 70 -15.20 4.15 -6.67
N ASN A 71 -14.46 3.79 -7.71
CA ASN A 71 -13.05 3.47 -7.61
C ASN A 71 -12.28 4.67 -7.04
N PRO A 72 -11.50 4.48 -5.97
CA PRO A 72 -10.92 5.57 -5.22
C PRO A 72 -9.86 6.36 -6.01
N HIS A 73 -9.36 5.83 -7.12
CA HIS A 73 -8.42 6.54 -7.97
C HIS A 73 -9.08 7.54 -8.93
N TYR A 74 -10.40 7.45 -9.10
CA TYR A 74 -11.18 8.38 -9.91
C TYR A 74 -11.86 9.40 -8.99
N HIS A 75 -11.48 10.66 -9.13
CA HIS A 75 -12.17 11.75 -8.46
C HIS A 75 -13.32 12.23 -9.34
N HIS A 76 -14.49 11.61 -9.20
CA HIS A 76 -15.71 11.98 -9.93
C HIS A 76 -16.29 13.28 -9.37
N LEU A 77 -16.32 14.34 -10.18
CA LEU A 77 -16.70 15.70 -9.72
C LEU A 77 -18.19 15.83 -9.39
N SER A 78 -19.02 14.94 -9.93
CA SER A 78 -20.47 14.92 -9.71
C SER A 78 -20.89 14.14 -8.47
N ARG A 79 -19.97 13.51 -7.74
CA ARG A 79 -20.28 12.62 -6.62
C ARG A 79 -19.83 13.20 -5.30
N ASP A 80 -20.63 12.95 -4.27
CA ASP A 80 -20.23 13.19 -2.89
C ASP A 80 -19.41 12.00 -2.38
N ARG A 81 -18.10 12.21 -2.29
CA ARG A 81 -17.15 11.20 -1.88
C ARG A 81 -17.30 10.79 -0.41
N ALA A 82 -17.76 11.68 0.46
CA ALA A 82 -18.01 11.36 1.86
C ALA A 82 -19.23 10.45 1.98
N ALA A 83 -20.30 10.74 1.23
CA ALA A 83 -21.48 9.88 1.14
C ALA A 83 -21.12 8.50 0.54
N ASP A 84 -20.28 8.47 -0.51
CA ASP A 84 -19.79 7.22 -1.10
C ASP A 84 -19.01 6.36 -0.09
N LEU A 85 -18.15 6.99 0.73
CA LEU A 85 -17.42 6.31 1.79
C LEU A 85 -18.36 5.76 2.87
N GLN A 86 -19.33 6.55 3.33
CA GLN A 86 -20.30 6.12 4.33
C GLN A 86 -21.11 4.92 3.84
N ALA A 87 -21.61 4.95 2.60
CA ALA A 87 -22.34 3.84 2.00
C ALA A 87 -21.47 2.58 1.89
N ALA A 88 -20.20 2.73 1.48
CA ALA A 88 -19.27 1.62 1.38
C ALA A 88 -18.95 0.99 2.75
N LEU A 89 -18.76 1.82 3.78
CA LEU A 89 -18.53 1.37 5.16
C LEU A 89 -19.76 0.63 5.71
N ALA A 90 -20.97 1.15 5.51
CA ALA A 90 -22.20 0.49 5.94
C ALA A 90 -22.38 -0.88 5.27
N SER A 91 -22.13 -0.96 3.95
CA SER A 91 -22.17 -2.24 3.21
C SER A 91 -21.14 -3.24 3.74
N ALA A 92 -19.89 -2.78 3.96
CA ALA A 92 -18.83 -3.62 4.52
C ALA A 92 -19.11 -4.06 5.96
N SER A 93 -19.71 -3.19 6.78
CA SER A 93 -20.11 -3.45 8.16
C SER A 93 -21.11 -4.60 8.25
N VAL A 94 -22.18 -4.54 7.45
CA VAL A 94 -23.18 -5.62 7.34
C VAL A 94 -22.52 -6.93 6.93
N LEU A 95 -21.67 -6.89 5.90
CA LEU A 95 -21.03 -8.09 5.35
C LEU A 95 -20.02 -8.74 6.32
N LEU A 96 -19.37 -7.94 7.17
CA LEU A 96 -18.36 -8.39 8.12
C LEU A 96 -18.91 -8.64 9.53
N GLY A 97 -20.14 -8.20 9.83
CA GLY A 97 -20.70 -8.25 11.18
C GLY A 97 -19.95 -7.36 12.18
N VAL A 98 -19.42 -6.21 11.72
CA VAL A 98 -18.64 -5.27 12.54
C VAL A 98 -19.35 -3.92 12.54
N PRO A 99 -19.65 -3.30 13.69
CA PRO A 99 -20.31 -1.99 13.73
C PRO A 99 -19.55 -0.91 12.94
N ASP A 100 -20.30 0.01 12.30
CA ASP A 100 -19.77 1.03 11.38
C ASP A 100 -18.61 1.84 11.98
N GLU A 101 -18.74 2.30 13.22
CA GLU A 101 -17.70 3.09 13.91
C GLU A 101 -16.43 2.27 14.15
N ALA A 102 -16.57 1.02 14.60
CA ALA A 102 -15.45 0.12 14.83
C ALA A 102 -14.75 -0.25 13.52
N LEU A 103 -15.52 -0.43 12.44
CA LEU A 103 -14.98 -0.67 11.11
C LEU A 103 -14.23 0.55 10.59
N ALA A 104 -14.80 1.75 10.70
CA ALA A 104 -14.17 3.00 10.30
C ALA A 104 -12.83 3.21 11.01
N ALA A 105 -12.76 2.94 12.32
CA ALA A 105 -11.52 3.02 13.09
C ALA A 105 -10.46 2.00 12.61
N GLN A 106 -10.87 0.74 12.34
CA GLN A 106 -9.98 -0.28 11.78
C GLN A 106 -9.45 0.10 10.39
N VAL A 107 -10.33 0.66 9.54
CA VAL A 107 -9.98 1.13 8.20
C VAL A 107 -8.96 2.27 8.27
N ALA A 108 -9.13 3.23 9.17
CA ALA A 108 -8.18 4.35 9.34
C ALA A 108 -6.76 3.87 9.70
N GLN A 109 -6.66 2.77 10.46
CA GLN A 109 -5.37 2.24 10.93
C GLN A 109 -4.70 1.26 9.95
N ILE A 110 -5.40 0.81 8.91
CA ILE A 110 -4.92 -0.31 8.09
C ILE A 110 -3.61 -0.02 7.35
N ALA A 111 -3.39 1.24 6.96
CA ALA A 111 -2.22 1.63 6.18
C ALA A 111 -0.90 1.48 6.94
N VAL A 112 -0.94 1.37 8.27
CA VAL A 112 0.27 1.25 9.11
C VAL A 112 0.45 -0.12 9.73
N MET A 113 -0.45 -1.08 9.44
CA MET A 113 -0.36 -2.45 9.97
C MET A 113 0.27 -3.39 8.94
N PRO A 114 1.58 -3.69 9.04
CA PRO A 114 2.18 -4.71 8.21
C PRO A 114 1.72 -6.11 8.64
N PRO A 115 1.87 -7.15 7.80
CA PRO A 115 1.58 -8.53 8.19
C PRO A 115 2.48 -8.98 9.35
N ALA A 116 2.00 -9.93 10.15
CA ALA A 116 2.79 -10.50 11.26
C ALA A 116 4.16 -11.01 10.78
N GLY A 117 5.21 -10.70 11.54
CA GLY A 117 6.60 -11.06 11.21
C GLY A 117 7.28 -10.18 10.17
N PHE A 118 6.61 -9.16 9.63
CA PHE A 118 7.24 -8.24 8.68
C PHE A 118 8.15 -7.23 9.40
N ALA A 119 9.42 -7.19 9.02
CA ALA A 119 10.37 -6.17 9.46
C ALA A 119 11.09 -5.55 8.25
N CYS A 120 10.76 -4.30 7.90
CA CYS A 120 11.38 -3.64 6.75
C CYS A 120 12.90 -3.52 6.90
N ARG A 121 13.66 -4.17 6.01
CA ARG A 121 15.14 -4.15 5.99
C ARG A 121 15.75 -2.97 5.22
N LEU A 122 14.94 -1.98 4.84
CA LEU A 122 15.40 -0.84 4.02
C LEU A 122 16.11 -1.28 2.72
N CYS A 123 15.67 -2.39 2.12
CA CYS A 123 16.31 -2.96 0.93
C CYS A 123 16.04 -2.15 -0.35
N GLY A 124 14.99 -1.32 -0.37
CA GLY A 124 14.64 -0.50 -1.53
C GLY A 124 13.91 -1.24 -2.66
N VAL A 125 13.74 -2.57 -2.60
CA VAL A 125 13.11 -3.38 -3.65
C VAL A 125 11.71 -2.88 -4.01
N CYS A 126 10.91 -2.48 -3.01
CA CYS A 126 9.60 -1.90 -3.23
C CYS A 126 9.60 -0.61 -4.07
N CYS A 127 10.71 0.12 -4.09
CA CYS A 127 10.87 1.37 -4.83
C CYS A 127 11.53 1.18 -6.21
N GLU A 128 12.13 0.02 -6.46
CA GLU A 128 12.88 -0.28 -7.68
C GLU A 128 12.12 -1.23 -8.59
N SER A 129 11.56 -2.31 -8.03
CA SER A 129 10.99 -3.41 -8.80
C SER A 129 9.48 -3.28 -9.00
N MET A 130 8.79 -2.60 -8.08
CA MET A 130 7.35 -2.40 -8.20
C MET A 130 7.03 -1.15 -9.01
N SER A 131 6.66 -1.35 -10.28
CA SER A 131 6.26 -0.26 -11.18
C SER A 131 5.14 0.59 -10.58
N ASP A 132 4.18 -0.03 -9.88
CA ASP A 132 3.09 0.67 -9.21
C ASP A 132 3.57 1.67 -8.15
N ALA A 133 4.71 1.42 -7.48
CA ALA A 133 5.26 2.33 -6.48
C ALA A 133 5.70 3.69 -7.05
N PHE A 134 6.04 3.76 -8.34
CA PHE A 134 6.54 4.98 -8.98
C PHE A 134 5.88 5.36 -10.32
N ARG A 135 4.93 4.55 -10.79
CA ARG A 135 4.07 4.81 -11.98
C ARG A 135 2.58 4.60 -11.71
N GLY A 136 2.21 4.24 -10.48
CA GLY A 136 0.84 3.95 -10.14
C GLY A 136 0.00 5.19 -9.86
N ARG A 137 -1.28 4.94 -9.56
CA ARG A 137 -2.23 5.98 -9.18
C ARG A 137 -2.05 6.39 -7.72
N VAL A 138 -2.55 7.59 -7.40
CA VAL A 138 -2.64 8.15 -6.04
C VAL A 138 -4.10 8.54 -5.84
N SER A 139 -4.64 8.33 -4.64
CA SER A 139 -6.02 8.72 -4.35
C SER A 139 -6.14 10.24 -4.19
N TYR A 140 -7.37 10.74 -4.37
CA TYR A 140 -7.67 12.15 -4.14
C TYR A 140 -7.39 12.57 -2.70
N GLU A 141 -7.72 11.73 -1.73
CA GLU A 141 -7.55 11.97 -0.29
C GLU A 141 -6.09 12.19 0.07
N GLU A 142 -5.17 11.42 -0.52
CA GLU A 142 -3.74 11.61 -0.32
C GLU A 142 -3.25 12.96 -0.87
N VAL A 143 -3.74 13.34 -2.05
CA VAL A 143 -3.38 14.62 -2.68
C VAL A 143 -3.94 15.80 -1.87
N ALA A 144 -5.18 15.69 -1.39
CA ALA A 144 -5.82 16.66 -0.52
C ALA A 144 -5.03 16.82 0.79
N ALA A 145 -4.72 15.71 1.47
CA ALA A 145 -3.90 15.70 2.68
C ALA A 145 -2.52 16.34 2.46
N TRP A 146 -1.84 16.03 1.35
CA TRP A 146 -0.55 16.65 1.04
C TRP A 146 -0.66 18.15 0.77
N ARG A 147 -1.78 18.62 0.22
CA ARG A 147 -2.06 20.04 -0.01
C ARG A 147 -2.28 20.78 1.29
N GLU A 148 -3.09 20.23 2.18
CA GLU A 148 -3.35 20.79 3.52
C GLU A 148 -2.06 20.88 4.35
N LEU A 149 -1.18 19.87 4.24
CA LEU A 149 0.12 19.85 4.90
C LEU A 149 1.21 20.70 4.21
N GLY A 150 0.90 21.38 3.11
CA GLY A 150 1.88 22.21 2.39
C GLY A 150 3.04 21.41 1.78
N LEU A 151 2.85 20.13 1.46
CA LEU A 151 3.88 19.23 0.93
C LEU A 151 4.13 19.43 -0.57
N TYR A 152 4.37 20.67 -0.99
CA TYR A 152 4.56 21.06 -2.40
C TYR A 152 5.70 20.30 -3.09
N ARG A 153 6.73 19.87 -2.34
CA ARG A 153 7.81 19.03 -2.88
C ARG A 153 7.29 17.70 -3.44
N ILE A 154 6.23 17.14 -2.84
CA ILE A 154 5.56 15.90 -3.27
C ILE A 154 4.61 16.23 -4.42
N LEU A 155 3.73 17.22 -4.20
CA LEU A 155 2.69 17.62 -5.15
C LEU A 155 3.25 17.97 -6.53
N ARG A 156 4.41 18.63 -6.61
CA ARG A 156 5.05 18.97 -7.90
C ARG A 156 5.42 17.75 -8.77
N LEU A 157 5.47 16.55 -8.19
CA LEU A 157 5.74 15.29 -8.91
C LEU A 157 4.47 14.47 -9.17
N VAL A 158 3.31 14.92 -8.69
CA VAL A 158 2.02 14.28 -8.94
C VAL A 158 1.52 14.73 -10.31
N GLY A 159 1.26 13.77 -11.19
CA GLY A 159 0.55 14.02 -12.44
C GLY A 159 -0.94 14.22 -12.18
N VAL A 160 -1.53 15.21 -12.85
CA VAL A 160 -2.98 15.43 -12.86
C VAL A 160 -3.47 15.18 -14.27
N GLU A 161 -4.51 14.37 -14.41
CA GLU A 161 -5.18 14.11 -15.68
C GLU A 161 -6.67 14.38 -15.53
N GLU A 162 -7.13 15.47 -16.12
CA GLU A 162 -8.54 15.85 -16.14
C GLU A 162 -9.22 15.20 -17.35
N ARG A 163 -10.37 14.58 -17.10
CA ARG A 163 -11.23 13.96 -18.11
C ARG A 163 -12.65 14.50 -17.91
N GLY A 164 -13.49 14.37 -18.93
CA GLY A 164 -14.90 14.76 -18.81
C GLY A 164 -15.60 14.00 -17.69
N GLY A 165 -15.77 14.63 -16.52
CA GLY A 165 -16.48 14.09 -15.35
C GLY A 165 -15.60 13.55 -14.22
N TYR A 166 -14.29 13.38 -14.40
CA TYR A 166 -13.40 12.93 -13.33
C TYR A 166 -11.95 13.39 -13.48
N THR A 167 -11.22 13.39 -12.37
CA THR A 167 -9.77 13.65 -12.32
C THR A 167 -9.01 12.43 -11.83
N LEU A 168 -7.86 12.13 -12.45
CA LEU A 168 -6.92 11.11 -12.00
C LEU A 168 -5.62 11.75 -11.50
N TYR A 169 -5.05 11.15 -10.47
CA TYR A 169 -3.72 11.51 -9.97
C TYR A 169 -2.75 10.35 -10.14
N THR A 170 -1.57 10.62 -10.69
CA THR A 170 -0.53 9.60 -10.88
C THR A 170 0.81 9.99 -10.23
N ALA A 171 1.47 9.01 -9.65
CA ALA A 171 2.82 9.12 -9.13
C ALA A 171 3.77 8.42 -10.12
N TRP A 172 4.95 8.92 -10.47
CA TRP A 172 5.47 10.28 -10.34
C TRP A 172 5.84 10.77 -11.73
N LYS A 173 5.48 12.01 -12.07
CA LYS A 173 5.84 12.64 -13.34
C LYS A 173 6.96 13.66 -13.14
N ASN A 174 7.93 13.65 -14.05
CA ASN A 174 8.99 14.64 -14.05
C ASN A 174 8.42 15.98 -14.56
N PRO A 175 8.51 17.07 -13.79
CA PRO A 175 7.88 18.35 -14.14
C PRO A 175 8.48 18.98 -15.40
N LYS A 176 9.70 18.61 -15.80
CA LYS A 176 10.35 19.17 -17.00
C LYS A 176 9.82 18.58 -18.30
N ASN A 177 9.37 17.33 -18.30
CA ASN A 177 9.01 16.61 -19.53
C ASN A 177 7.69 15.84 -19.46
N GLY A 178 6.98 15.88 -18.32
CA GLY A 178 5.70 15.19 -18.10
C GLY A 178 5.78 13.66 -18.08
N LYS A 179 6.95 13.05 -18.25
CA LYS A 179 7.11 11.58 -18.31
C LYS A 179 7.22 10.98 -16.93
N HIS A 180 6.75 9.75 -16.79
CA HIS A 180 6.93 8.97 -15.57
C HIS A 180 8.41 8.70 -15.31
N PHE A 181 8.82 8.72 -14.04
CA PHE A 181 10.17 8.29 -13.67
C PHE A 181 10.38 6.80 -14.00
N LYS A 182 11.65 6.41 -14.22
CA LYS A 182 12.05 5.01 -14.41
C LYS A 182 12.22 4.24 -13.09
N ARG A 183 12.32 4.95 -11.97
CA ARG A 183 12.42 4.44 -10.59
C ARG A 183 11.80 5.46 -9.64
N CYS A 184 11.51 5.07 -8.40
CA CYS A 184 10.98 6.02 -7.41
C CYS A 184 11.95 7.21 -7.19
N PRO A 185 11.51 8.47 -7.39
CA PRO A 185 12.35 9.65 -7.21
C PRO A 185 12.66 9.93 -5.72
N TRP A 186 11.93 9.27 -4.82
CA TRP A 186 12.08 9.39 -3.38
C TRP A 186 13.05 8.39 -2.77
N LEU A 187 13.54 7.43 -3.56
CA LEU A 187 14.50 6.44 -3.11
C LEU A 187 15.88 7.08 -2.93
N ARG A 188 16.46 6.94 -1.74
CA ARG A 188 17.80 7.47 -1.39
C ARG A 188 18.65 6.38 -0.79
N SER A 189 19.95 6.41 -1.05
CA SER A 189 20.90 5.65 -0.25
C SER A 189 21.03 6.32 1.11
N LEU A 190 21.01 5.52 2.18
CA LEU A 190 21.24 6.00 3.53
C LEU A 190 22.75 6.15 3.79
N PRO A 191 23.17 7.09 4.67
CA PRO A 191 24.56 7.23 5.06
C PRO A 191 25.15 5.93 5.63
N GLY A 192 26.46 5.74 5.49
CA GLY A 192 27.17 4.61 6.10
C GLY A 192 26.79 3.23 5.57
N GLY A 193 26.18 3.14 4.37
CA GLY A 193 25.81 1.86 3.77
C GLY A 193 24.62 1.16 4.43
N GLN A 194 23.82 1.87 5.26
CA GLN A 194 22.67 1.34 6.00
C GLN A 194 21.45 0.97 5.11
N GLY A 195 21.65 0.81 3.80
CA GLY A 195 20.60 0.47 2.84
C GLY A 195 19.96 1.68 2.17
N ARG A 196 18.66 1.59 1.92
CA ARG A 196 17.88 2.49 1.06
C ARG A 196 16.66 3.02 1.81
N GLY A 197 16.55 4.35 1.89
CA GLY A 197 15.46 5.06 2.55
C GLY A 197 14.49 5.71 1.57
N CYS A 198 13.31 6.05 2.08
CA CYS A 198 12.33 6.86 1.37
C CYS A 198 12.39 8.30 1.91
N ALA A 199 12.71 9.27 1.06
CA ALA A 199 12.80 10.69 1.45
C ALA A 199 11.44 11.31 1.86
N ILE A 200 10.33 10.61 1.62
CA ILE A 200 8.98 10.99 2.04
C ILE A 200 8.36 9.92 2.93
N TYR A 201 9.15 9.19 3.72
CA TYR A 201 8.69 8.03 4.51
C TYR A 201 7.38 8.28 5.26
N GLU A 202 7.30 9.41 5.97
CA GLU A 202 6.13 9.84 6.73
C GLU A 202 4.92 10.20 5.86
N HIS A 203 5.16 10.66 4.63
CA HIS A 203 4.12 11.12 3.69
C HIS A 203 3.97 10.19 2.49
N ARG A 204 4.40 8.93 2.63
CA ARG A 204 4.29 7.93 1.58
C ARG A 204 2.83 7.79 1.15
N PRO A 205 2.58 7.50 -0.14
CA PRO A 205 1.25 7.13 -0.59
C PRO A 205 0.70 5.92 0.19
N PHE A 206 -0.62 5.81 0.35
CA PHE A 206 -1.30 4.69 1.02
C PHE A 206 -0.86 3.35 0.47
N LYS A 207 -0.75 3.18 -0.85
CA LYS A 207 -0.22 1.94 -1.45
C LYS A 207 1.18 1.57 -0.95
N CYS A 208 2.04 2.57 -0.70
CA CYS A 208 3.39 2.36 -0.19
C CYS A 208 3.42 2.15 1.32
N ARG A 209 2.48 2.74 2.07
CA ARG A 209 2.33 2.53 3.52
C ARG A 209 1.76 1.13 3.82
N SER A 210 0.73 0.74 3.08
CA SER A 210 0.05 -0.55 3.21
C SER A 210 0.85 -1.73 2.65
N PHE A 211 2.02 -1.49 2.06
CA PHE A 211 2.89 -2.54 1.56
C PHE A 211 3.63 -3.22 2.72
N PRO A 212 3.64 -4.57 2.79
CA PRO A 212 2.90 -5.51 1.97
C PRO A 212 1.49 -5.80 2.54
N TYR A 213 0.57 -6.22 1.68
CA TYR A 213 -0.76 -6.68 2.10
C TYR A 213 -0.71 -8.07 2.76
N SER A 214 0.17 -8.95 2.29
CA SER A 214 0.36 -10.31 2.81
C SER A 214 1.84 -10.72 2.72
N ARG A 215 2.21 -11.84 3.37
CA ARG A 215 3.54 -12.44 3.23
C ARG A 215 3.83 -12.81 1.77
N ASP A 216 2.89 -13.51 1.14
CA ASP A 216 2.97 -13.89 -0.27
C ASP A 216 3.22 -12.68 -1.20
N HIS A 217 2.53 -11.55 -0.96
CA HIS A 217 2.76 -10.33 -1.74
C HIS A 217 4.19 -9.80 -1.57
N ALA A 218 4.74 -9.88 -0.35
CA ALA A 218 6.12 -9.45 -0.09
C ALA A 218 7.13 -10.36 -0.79
N GLU A 219 6.95 -11.68 -0.71
CA GLU A 219 7.82 -12.69 -1.30
C GLU A 219 7.81 -12.62 -2.83
N ARG A 220 6.62 -12.51 -3.45
CA ARG A 220 6.48 -12.29 -4.90
C ARG A 220 7.11 -10.97 -5.36
N SER A 221 7.18 -9.98 -4.47
CA SER A 221 7.84 -8.70 -4.74
C SER A 221 9.35 -8.73 -4.41
N HIS A 222 9.91 -9.88 -4.05
CA HIS A 222 11.30 -10.06 -3.60
C HIS A 222 11.69 -9.17 -2.41
N CYS A 223 10.73 -8.88 -1.53
CA CYS A 223 10.99 -8.09 -0.34
C CYS A 223 11.75 -8.91 0.71
N ARG A 224 12.88 -8.39 1.17
CA ARG A 224 13.76 -9.02 2.17
C ARG A 224 13.25 -8.98 3.61
N ALA A 225 12.03 -8.49 3.83
CA ALA A 225 11.50 -8.22 5.17
C ALA A 225 11.18 -9.48 5.98
N PHE A 226 11.03 -10.63 5.31
CA PHE A 226 10.81 -11.95 5.92
C PHE A 226 12.05 -12.85 5.85
N GLU A 227 13.19 -12.34 5.37
CA GLU A 227 14.45 -13.06 5.47
C GLU A 227 14.85 -13.14 6.96
N TYR A 228 15.03 -14.38 7.41
CA TYR A 228 15.26 -14.81 8.79
C TYR A 228 16.10 -13.80 9.61
N LEU A 229 15.65 -13.52 10.84
CA LEU A 229 16.57 -13.12 11.90
C LEU A 229 17.53 -14.31 12.12
N PRO A 230 18.85 -14.10 12.13
CA PRO A 230 19.78 -15.13 12.58
C PRO A 230 19.32 -15.70 13.92
N CYS A 231 19.41 -17.02 14.07
CA CYS A 231 18.96 -17.79 15.23
C CYS A 231 19.91 -17.62 16.43
N ASP A 232 20.53 -16.44 16.57
CA ASP A 232 21.66 -16.22 17.47
C ASP A 232 21.18 -15.75 18.87
N LEU A 233 19.87 -15.86 19.13
CA LEU A 233 19.33 -15.98 20.47
C LEU A 233 19.04 -17.47 20.69
N GLU A 234 20.13 -18.23 20.89
CA GLU A 234 20.11 -19.66 21.19
C GLU A 234 19.25 -19.95 22.42
N GLY A 235 18.19 -20.73 22.24
CA GLY A 235 17.43 -21.32 23.35
C GLY A 235 15.95 -21.45 23.04
N ALA A 236 15.55 -22.65 22.60
CA ALA A 236 14.17 -23.13 22.48
C ALA A 236 13.40 -22.70 21.23
N PHE A 237 13.70 -23.30 20.09
CA PHE A 237 12.63 -23.78 19.21
C PHE A 237 13.13 -24.97 18.40
N MET A 238 12.69 -26.18 18.76
CA MET A 238 12.97 -27.40 18.00
C MET A 238 12.21 -27.33 16.66
N PRO A 239 12.84 -27.71 15.53
CA PRO A 239 12.14 -27.81 14.26
C PRO A 239 11.14 -28.97 14.30
N VAL A 240 9.92 -28.71 13.81
CA VAL A 240 8.94 -29.76 13.52
C VAL A 240 9.31 -30.32 12.15
N ASP A 241 9.56 -31.62 12.09
CA ASP A 241 9.89 -32.35 10.86
C ASP A 241 8.85 -32.07 9.77
N ARG A 242 9.30 -31.42 8.70
CA ARG A 242 8.57 -31.39 7.43
C ARG A 242 9.06 -32.55 6.58
N ASP A 243 8.55 -33.73 6.90
CA ASP A 243 8.59 -34.86 5.99
C ASP A 243 7.18 -35.45 5.86
N ASN A 244 6.51 -35.14 4.76
CA ASN A 244 5.62 -36.02 4.01
C ASN A 244 4.83 -35.25 2.96
N GLY A 245 5.01 -35.64 1.69
CA GLY A 245 4.09 -35.24 0.61
C GLY A 245 4.74 -34.90 -0.73
N ARG A 246 5.91 -35.44 -1.07
CA ARG A 246 6.42 -35.39 -2.45
C ARG A 246 5.73 -36.47 -3.27
N THR A 247 4.60 -36.14 -3.90
CA THR A 247 3.99 -36.98 -4.94
C THR A 247 4.97 -37.12 -6.10
N GLN A 248 5.51 -38.32 -6.27
CA GLN A 248 6.25 -38.74 -7.47
C GLN A 248 5.29 -38.70 -8.67
N ARG A 249 5.62 -37.88 -9.67
CA ARG A 249 5.15 -38.11 -11.04
C ARG A 249 5.89 -39.35 -11.54
N ARG A 250 5.15 -40.42 -11.84
CA ARG A 250 5.64 -41.49 -12.69
C ARG A 250 5.37 -41.08 -14.14
N ASP A 251 6.45 -40.86 -14.86
CA ASP A 251 6.48 -41.03 -16.30
C ASP A 251 6.45 -42.55 -16.54
N ASP A 252 5.40 -43.06 -17.19
CA ASP A 252 5.41 -44.37 -17.83
C ASP A 252 4.76 -44.20 -19.21
N CYS A 253 5.62 -44.16 -20.22
CA CYS A 253 5.26 -44.42 -21.61
C CYS A 253 4.99 -45.92 -21.78
N GLY A 254 3.90 -46.26 -22.47
CA GLY A 254 3.62 -47.62 -22.92
C GLY A 254 2.81 -47.59 -24.21
N GLU A 255 3.51 -47.74 -25.34
CA GLU A 255 2.96 -48.22 -26.61
C GLU A 255 2.48 -49.68 -26.45
N ALA A 256 1.34 -50.02 -27.06
CA ALA A 256 1.18 -51.11 -28.04
C ALA A 256 -0.33 -51.33 -28.34
N VAL A 257 -0.75 -51.19 -29.59
CA VAL A 257 -1.09 -52.27 -30.55
C VAL A 257 -2.25 -53.16 -30.08
N GLU A 258 -3.45 -52.90 -30.61
CA GLU A 258 -4.24 -53.79 -31.50
C GLU A 258 -5.39 -53.01 -32.15
#